data_AF-A0A7G7G3V2-F1
#
_entry.id   AF-A0A7G7G3V2-F1
#
_cell.length_a   1.000
_cell.length_b   1.000
_cell.length_c   1.000
_cell.angle_alpha   90.00
_cell.angle_beta   90.00
_cell.angle_gamma   90.00
#
_symmetry.space_group_name_H-M   'P 1'
#
loop_
_entity.id
_entity.type
_entity.pdbx_description
1 polymer ?
#
loop_
_entity_poly.entity_id
_entity_poly.type
_entity_poly.pdbx_seq_one_letter_code
_entity_poly.pdbx_strand_id
1 'polypeptide(L)'
;MNTSLTMQHALTEEGPKTDCEKVVELLDVIIDGEATAEDRHYFFKHLETCQDCFKAHDKHQQLKFFLKDHIKRKMVPANLMGSIRTVIHETV
;
A
#
# COMPACT_ATOMS: atom_id res chain seq x y z
N MET A 1 25.74 -20.97 5.16
CA MET A 1 25.31 -19.57 5.05
C MET A 1 24.62 -19.43 3.70
N ASN A 2 23.32 -19.68 3.70
CA ASN A 2 22.49 -19.91 2.55
C ASN A 2 21.34 -18.90 2.62
N THR A 3 21.60 -17.75 2.01
CA THR A 3 20.59 -16.79 1.59
C THR A 3 19.70 -17.45 0.54
N SER A 4 18.48 -17.83 0.94
CA SER A 4 17.41 -18.14 -0.01
C SER A 4 16.32 -17.07 0.15
N LEU A 5 16.49 -16.01 -0.64
CA LEU A 5 15.43 -15.06 -0.93
C LEU A 5 14.61 -15.68 -2.06
N THR A 6 13.51 -16.35 -1.72
CA THR A 6 12.53 -16.79 -2.71
C THR A 6 11.21 -16.12 -2.39
N MET A 7 10.97 -14.97 -3.04
CA MET A 7 9.62 -14.62 -3.47
C MET A 7 9.15 -15.72 -4.42
N GLN A 8 8.08 -16.40 -4.05
CA GLN A 8 7.29 -17.20 -4.99
C GLN A 8 5.84 -16.74 -4.90
N HIS A 9 5.36 -16.20 -6.02
CA HIS A 9 3.97 -15.92 -6.32
C HIS A 9 3.15 -17.22 -6.45
N ALA A 10 1.85 -17.06 -6.23
CA ALA A 10 0.73 -17.89 -6.69
C ALA A 10 0.58 -19.29 -6.04
N LEU A 11 -0.26 -19.35 -5.00
CA LEU A 11 -1.06 -20.52 -4.66
C LEU A 11 -2.53 -20.10 -4.59
N THR A 12 -3.27 -20.47 -5.62
CA THR A 12 -4.72 -20.66 -5.54
C THR A 12 -4.99 -21.80 -4.57
N GLU A 13 -5.42 -21.49 -3.35
CA GLU A 13 -5.89 -22.48 -2.38
C GLU A 13 -7.11 -21.85 -1.65
N GLU A 14 -8.30 -22.37 -1.96
CA GLU A 14 -9.58 -22.01 -1.32
C GLU A 14 -9.59 -22.55 0.12
N GLY A 15 -8.82 -21.90 0.99
CA GLY A 15 -8.81 -22.06 2.43
C GLY A 15 -8.86 -20.69 3.13
N PRO A 16 -9.27 -20.62 4.41
CA PRO A 16 -9.29 -19.35 5.13
C PRO A 16 -7.87 -18.79 5.25
N LYS A 17 -7.57 -17.73 4.49
CA LYS A 17 -6.31 -17.00 4.60
C LYS A 17 -6.09 -16.51 6.03
N THR A 18 -4.86 -16.67 6.51
CA THR A 18 -4.42 -16.10 7.79
C THR A 18 -4.44 -14.57 7.74
N ASP A 19 -4.53 -13.93 8.90
CA ASP A 19 -4.53 -12.46 8.95
C ASP A 19 -3.22 -11.86 8.40
N CYS A 20 -2.09 -12.56 8.55
CA CYS A 20 -0.81 -12.13 7.99
C CYS A 20 -0.83 -12.13 6.46
N GLU A 21 -1.39 -13.16 5.82
CA GLU A 21 -1.50 -13.24 4.35
C GLU A 21 -2.40 -12.12 3.79
N LYS A 22 -3.51 -11.83 4.46
CA LYS A 22 -4.41 -10.73 4.07
C LYS A 22 -3.73 -9.37 4.16
N VAL A 23 -2.93 -9.16 5.20
CA VAL A 23 -2.16 -7.92 5.39
C VAL A 23 -1.10 -7.75 4.31
N VAL A 24 -0.43 -8.83 3.91
CA VAL A 24 0.52 -8.79 2.79
C VAL A 24 -0.18 -8.41 1.49
N GLU A 25 -1.36 -8.96 1.20
CA GLU A 25 -2.14 -8.61 0.00
C GLU A 25 -2.66 -7.17 0.02
N LEU A 26 -3.00 -6.64 1.20
CA LEU A 26 -3.44 -5.26 1.37
C LEU A 26 -2.31 -4.23 1.23
N LEU A 27 -1.05 -4.66 1.30
CA LEU A 27 0.10 -3.75 1.39
C LEU A 27 0.17 -2.78 0.20
N ASP A 28 0.00 -3.28 -1.02
CA ASP A 28 0.12 -2.46 -2.23
C ASP A 28 -0.95 -1.37 -2.25
N VAL A 29 -2.19 -1.73 -1.94
CA VAL A 29 -3.33 -0.79 -1.87
C VAL A 29 -3.13 0.26 -0.76
N ILE A 30 -2.50 -0.12 0.36
CA ILE A 30 -2.13 0.79 1.45
C ILE A 30 -1.00 1.74 1.02
N ILE A 31 0.01 1.23 0.32
CA ILE A 31 1.14 2.02 -0.19
C ILE A 31 0.69 2.99 -1.27
N ASP A 32 -0.22 2.61 -2.15
CA ASP A 32 -0.72 3.50 -3.21
C ASP A 32 -1.72 4.54 -2.67
N GLY A 33 -2.26 4.29 -1.47
CA GLY A 33 -3.21 5.19 -0.81
C GLY A 33 -4.65 5.01 -1.29
N GLU A 34 -4.94 3.88 -1.94
CA GLU A 34 -6.24 3.53 -2.50
C GLU A 34 -7.11 2.70 -1.54
N ALA A 35 -6.57 2.31 -0.38
CA ALA A 35 -7.27 1.45 0.57
C ALA A 35 -8.53 2.13 1.12
N THR A 36 -9.55 1.33 1.44
CA THR A 36 -10.74 1.83 2.16
C THR A 36 -10.40 2.20 3.60
N ALA A 37 -11.33 2.84 4.32
CA ALA A 37 -11.10 3.16 5.74
C ALA A 37 -11.05 1.89 6.59
N GLU A 38 -11.88 0.93 6.25
CA GLU A 38 -12.00 -0.39 6.85
C GLU A 38 -10.71 -1.20 6.65
N ASP A 39 -10.21 -1.24 5.41
CA ASP A 39 -8.96 -1.94 5.06
C ASP A 39 -7.76 -1.34 5.77
N ARG A 40 -7.68 0.00 5.81
CA ARG A 40 -6.64 0.69 6.61
C ARG A 40 -6.74 0.31 8.07
N HIS A 41 -7.92 0.36 8.65
CA HIS A 41 -8.10 0.02 10.06
C HIS A 41 -7.69 -1.43 10.35
N TYR A 42 -8.14 -2.37 9.52
CA TYR A 42 -7.76 -3.78 9.64
C TYR A 42 -6.25 -3.99 9.54
N PHE A 43 -5.61 -3.39 8.53
CA PHE A 43 -4.18 -3.47 8.30
C PHE A 43 -3.38 -2.95 9.50
N PHE A 44 -3.64 -1.71 9.93
CA PHE A 44 -2.89 -1.12 11.06
C PHE A 44 -3.15 -1.84 12.38
N LYS A 45 -4.39 -2.28 12.64
CA LYS A 45 -4.72 -3.06 13.83
C LYS A 45 -3.95 -4.38 13.90
N HIS A 46 -3.76 -5.07 12.77
CA HIS A 46 -2.96 -6.29 12.75
C HIS A 46 -1.48 -5.98 13.07
N LEU A 47 -0.92 -4.90 12.48
CA LEU A 47 0.47 -4.49 12.73
C LEU A 47 0.76 -4.14 14.20
N GLU A 48 -0.23 -3.66 14.95
CA GLU A 48 -0.08 -3.39 16.40
C GLU A 48 0.21 -4.67 17.20
N THR A 49 -0.29 -5.82 16.73
CA THR A 49 -0.20 -7.10 17.46
C THR A 49 0.77 -8.09 16.85
N CYS A 50 1.16 -7.93 15.57
CA CYS A 50 2.03 -8.84 14.84
C CYS A 50 3.39 -8.19 14.56
N GLN A 51 4.40 -8.52 15.37
CA GLN A 51 5.73 -7.93 15.25
C GLN A 51 6.43 -8.29 13.93
N ASP A 52 6.16 -9.46 13.37
CA ASP A 52 6.76 -9.91 12.11
C ASP A 52 6.22 -9.12 10.92
N CYS A 53 4.89 -8.93 10.85
CA CYS A 53 4.27 -8.06 9.86
C CYS A 53 4.73 -6.60 10.05
N PHE A 54 4.80 -6.09 11.28
CA PHE A 54 5.30 -4.73 11.53
C PHE A 54 6.71 -4.53 10.95
N LYS A 55 7.65 -5.44 11.26
CA LYS A 55 9.03 -5.36 10.75
C LYS A 55 9.11 -5.49 9.24
N ALA A 56 8.29 -6.36 8.64
CA ALA A 56 8.25 -6.54 7.19
C ALA A 56 7.77 -5.27 6.48
N HIS A 57 6.74 -4.60 6.99
CA HIS A 57 6.08 -3.49 6.31
C HIS A 57 6.62 -2.09 6.67
N ASP A 58 7.24 -1.91 7.84
CA ASP A 58 7.87 -0.65 8.25
C ASP A 58 8.94 -0.18 7.25
N LYS A 59 9.76 -1.11 6.73
CA LYS A 59 10.76 -0.81 5.69
C LYS A 59 10.15 -0.28 4.39
N HIS A 60 8.96 -0.78 4.01
CA HIS A 60 8.27 -0.35 2.80
C HIS A 60 7.76 1.09 2.94
N GLN A 61 7.23 1.46 4.12
CA GLN A 61 6.82 2.83 4.39
C GLN A 61 8.02 3.79 4.37
N GLN A 62 9.11 3.43 5.04
CA GLN A 62 10.33 4.24 5.05
C GLN A 62 10.88 4.46 3.63
N LEU A 63 10.88 3.42 2.79
CA LEU A 63 11.28 3.52 1.39
C LEU A 63 10.37 4.48 0.60
N LYS A 64 9.04 4.41 0.79
CA LYS A 64 8.09 5.33 0.15
C LYS A 64 8.39 6.78 0.52
N PHE A 65 8.63 7.08 1.79
CA PHE A 65 8.96 8.43 2.25
C PHE A 65 10.30 8.91 1.70
N PHE A 66 11.32 8.06 1.72
CA PHE A 66 12.61 8.34 1.12
C PHE A 66 12.47 8.72 -0.37
N LEU A 67 11.75 7.91 -1.16
CA LEU A 67 11.51 8.22 -2.58
C LEU A 67 10.73 9.54 -2.73
N LYS A 68 9.68 9.76 -1.93
CA LYS A 68 8.86 10.99 -1.98
C LYS A 68 9.68 12.26 -1.71
N ASP A 69 10.70 12.18 -0.87
CA ASP A 69 11.54 13.32 -0.50
C ASP A 69 12.69 13.55 -1.49
N HIS A 70 13.15 12.49 -2.15
CA HIS A 70 14.26 12.55 -3.11
C HIS A 70 13.81 12.70 -4.58
N ILE A 71 12.53 12.53 -4.89
CA ILE A 71 11.98 12.77 -6.23
C ILE A 71 11.75 14.26 -6.46
N LYS A 72 12.34 14.80 -7.54
CA LYS A 72 12.12 16.18 -7.98
C LYS A 72 10.64 16.39 -8.35
N ARG A 73 9.94 17.18 -7.55
CA ARG A 73 8.55 17.59 -7.85
C ARG A 73 8.52 18.50 -9.08
N LYS A 74 7.58 18.23 -9.99
CA LYS A 74 7.31 19.07 -11.15
C LYS A 74 6.10 19.93 -10.86
N MET A 75 6.14 21.17 -11.33
CA MET A 75 4.96 22.03 -11.36
C MET A 75 3.92 21.40 -12.28
N VAL A 76 2.69 21.30 -11.79
CA VAL A 76 1.54 20.91 -12.60
C VAL A 76 0.90 22.15 -13.22
N PRO A 77 0.19 22.03 -14.36
CA PRO A 77 -0.54 23.14 -14.95
C PRO A 77 -1.54 23.76 -13.96
N ALA A 78 -1.62 25.09 -13.89
CA ALA A 78 -2.47 25.80 -12.94
C ALA A 78 -3.98 25.45 -13.09
N ASN A 79 -4.39 25.10 -14.30
CA ASN A 79 -5.77 24.72 -14.62
C ASN A 79 -6.08 23.25 -14.31
N LEU A 80 -5.11 22.40 -13.99
CA LEU A 80 -5.31 20.96 -13.80
C LEU A 80 -6.35 20.68 -12.71
N MET A 81 -6.29 21.40 -11.59
CA MET A 81 -7.28 21.27 -10.51
C MET A 81 -8.70 21.61 -10.96
N GLY A 82 -8.84 22.62 -11.82
CA GLY A 82 -10.13 23.00 -12.41
C GLY A 82 -10.65 21.90 -13.32
N SER A 83 -9.82 21.39 -14.22
CA SER A 83 -10.17 20.30 -15.14
C SER A 83 -10.56 19.01 -14.40
N ILE A 84 -9.82 18.62 -13.36
CA ILE A 84 -10.16 17.45 -12.53
C ILE A 84 -11.54 17.63 -11.89
N ARG A 85 -11.83 18.81 -11.32
CA ARG A 85 -13.13 19.08 -10.68
C ARG A 85 -14.29 19.01 -11.67
N THR A 86 -14.11 19.56 -12.88
CA THR A 86 -15.13 19.49 -13.94
C THR A 86 -15.46 18.04 -14.29
N VAL A 87 -14.46 17.21 -14.57
CA VAL A 87 -14.67 15.80 -14.93
C VAL A 87 -15.38 15.02 -13.81
N ILE A 88 -14.99 15.24 -12.55
CA ILE A 88 -15.66 14.59 -11.40
C ILE A 88 -17.14 14.96 -11.34
N HIS A 89 -17.49 16.23 -11.59
CA HIS A 89 -18.88 16.69 -11.54
C HIS A 89 -19.72 16.23 -12.74
N GLU A 90 -19.11 15.97 -13.89
CA GLU A 90 -19.80 15.46 -15.09
C GLU A 90 -20.06 13.94 -15.04
N THR A 91 -19.31 13.22 -14.21
CA THR A 91 -19.38 11.74 -14.10
C THR A 91 -20.33 11.25 -12.99
N VAL A 92 -20.98 12.19 -12.28
CA VAL A 92 -22.01 11.94 -11.26
C VAL A 92 -23.38 12.34 -11.82
#